data_AF-A0A7Y5II55-F1
#
_entry.id   AF-A0A7Y5II55-F1
#
_cell.length_a   1.000
_cell.length_b   1.000
_cell.length_c   1.000
_cell.angle_alpha   90.00
_cell.angle_beta   90.00
_cell.angle_gamma   90.00
#
_symmetry.space_group_name_H-M   'P 1'
#
loop_
_entity.id
_entity.type
_entity.pdbx_description
1 polymer ?
#
loop_
_entity_poly.entity_id
_entity_poly.type
_entity_poly.pdbx_seq_one_letter_code
_entity_poly.pdbx_strand_id
1 'polypeptide(L)'
;MAAPFAPLADELAALRGRLGGSRPGLSPPVDQMGCYFLAQVGQLLRPGVVLGAARLGPAGITAASRAMAELVHGASLLHDDVVDDADTRRQQPTVYRRWGDRESVLLGDLLLANALDLL
;
A
#
# COMPACT_ATOMS: atom_id res chain seq x y z
N MET A 1 24.47 -6.22 -2.75
CA MET A 1 23.88 -6.21 -1.40
C MET A 1 22.67 -7.12 -1.39
N ALA A 2 22.62 -8.12 -0.50
CA ALA A 2 21.41 -8.91 -0.32
C ALA A 2 20.28 -7.99 0.19
N ALA A 3 19.07 -8.16 -0.33
CA ALA A 3 17.93 -7.37 0.14
C ALA A 3 17.70 -7.63 1.63
N PRO A 4 17.46 -6.60 2.47
CA PRO A 4 17.38 -6.73 3.93
C PRO A 4 16.30 -7.72 4.42
N PHE A 5 15.35 -8.08 3.55
CA PHE A 5 14.26 -9.02 3.83
C PHE A 5 14.29 -10.27 2.93
N ALA A 6 15.45 -10.66 2.38
CA ALA A 6 15.56 -11.86 1.55
C ALA A 6 14.98 -13.14 2.20
N PRO A 7 15.13 -13.39 3.52
CA PRO A 7 14.50 -14.54 4.19
C PRO A 7 12.96 -14.48 4.27
N LEU A 8 12.35 -13.36 3.87
CA LEU A 8 10.91 -13.09 3.90
C LEU A 8 10.34 -12.89 2.49
N ALA A 9 11.12 -13.17 1.45
CA ALA A 9 10.78 -12.81 0.06
C ALA A 9 9.44 -13.43 -0.39
N ASP A 10 9.19 -14.69 -0.07
CA ASP A 10 7.95 -15.39 -0.47
C ASP A 10 6.72 -14.81 0.23
N GLU A 11 6.83 -14.48 1.51
CA GLU A 11 5.75 -13.87 2.30
C GLU A 11 5.42 -12.46 1.79
N LEU A 12 6.44 -11.70 1.37
CA LEU A 12 6.28 -10.38 0.77
C LEU A 12 5.69 -10.45 -0.64
N ALA A 13 6.07 -11.46 -1.43
CA ALA A 13 5.47 -11.70 -2.75
C ALA A 13 3.98 -12.05 -2.65
N ALA A 14 3.61 -12.92 -1.70
CA ALA A 14 2.22 -13.27 -1.43
C ALA A 14 1.39 -12.05 -0.97
N LEU A 15 1.97 -11.19 -0.11
CA LEU A 15 1.32 -9.95 0.28
C LEU A 15 1.11 -9.00 -0.90
N ARG A 16 2.11 -8.86 -1.78
CA ARG A 16 1.98 -8.02 -2.99
C ARG A 16 0.84 -8.50 -3.89
N GLY A 17 0.70 -9.81 -4.08
CA GLY A 17 -0.41 -10.38 -4.84
C GLY A 17 -1.78 -10.06 -4.24
N ARG A 18 -1.89 -10.06 -2.90
CA ARG A 18 -3.13 -9.68 -2.20
C ARG A 18 -3.44 -8.20 -2.27
N LEU A 19 -2.41 -7.36 -2.29
CA LEU A 19 -2.58 -5.90 -2.42
C LEU A 19 -2.97 -5.50 -3.84
N GLY A 20 -2.49 -6.20 -4.88
CA GLY A 20 -2.72 -5.86 -6.29
C GLY A 20 -4.02 -6.37 -6.94
N GLY A 21 -4.98 -6.90 -6.17
CA GLY A 21 -6.24 -7.41 -6.71
C GLY A 21 -7.34 -6.34 -6.81
N SER A 22 -8.17 -6.42 -7.87
CA SER A 22 -9.43 -5.66 -7.97
C SER A 22 -10.34 -5.98 -6.79
N ARG A 23 -10.96 -4.96 -6.20
CA ARG A 23 -11.86 -5.12 -5.06
C ARG A 23 -13.31 -5.06 -5.56
N PRO A 24 -14.09 -6.15 -5.46
CA PRO A 24 -15.47 -6.15 -5.90
C PRO A 24 -16.29 -5.09 -5.15
N GLY A 25 -17.04 -4.28 -5.90
CA GLY A 25 -17.91 -3.22 -5.36
C GLY A 25 -17.40 -1.79 -5.55
N LEU A 26 -16.17 -1.60 -6.06
CA LEU A 26 -15.68 -0.27 -6.43
C LEU A 26 -16.18 0.14 -7.83
N SER A 27 -16.41 1.44 -8.02
CA SER A 27 -16.68 1.97 -9.36
C SER A 27 -15.44 1.75 -10.26
N PRO A 28 -15.62 1.50 -11.57
CA PRO A 28 -14.50 1.22 -12.48
C PRO A 28 -13.34 2.25 -12.44
N PRO A 29 -13.59 3.56 -12.28
CA PRO A 29 -12.51 4.55 -12.15
C PRO A 29 -11.66 4.35 -10.89
N VAL A 30 -12.29 4.02 -9.75
CA VAL A 30 -11.57 3.82 -8.47
C VAL A 30 -10.71 2.57 -8.54
N ASP A 31 -11.22 1.51 -9.15
CA ASP A 31 -10.48 0.27 -9.36
C ASP A 31 -9.26 0.49 -10.26
N GLN A 32 -9.40 1.29 -11.33
CA GLN A 32 -8.28 1.65 -12.21
C GLN A 32 -7.21 2.45 -11.46
N MET A 33 -7.61 3.44 -10.66
CA MET A 33 -6.68 4.25 -9.86
C MET A 33 -5.94 3.40 -8.82
N GLY A 34 -6.67 2.52 -8.12
CA GLY A 34 -6.10 1.57 -7.17
C GLY A 34 -5.06 0.66 -7.84
N CYS A 35 -5.43 0.00 -8.94
CA CYS A 35 -4.52 -0.83 -9.72
C CYS A 35 -3.27 -0.06 -10.17
N TYR A 36 -3.42 1.18 -10.62
CA TYR A 36 -2.28 2.02 -11.02
C TYR A 36 -1.35 2.34 -9.85
N PHE A 37 -1.90 2.74 -8.70
CA PHE A 37 -1.12 3.02 -7.50
C PHE A 37 -0.39 1.76 -7.00
N LEU A 38 -1.09 0.62 -6.99
CA LEU A 38 -0.58 -0.65 -6.49
C LEU A 38 0.50 -1.24 -7.41
N ALA A 39 0.43 -0.99 -8.72
CA ALA A 39 1.50 -1.35 -9.66
C ALA A 39 2.83 -0.64 -9.33
N GLN A 40 2.78 0.47 -8.59
CA GLN A 40 3.96 1.22 -8.16
C GLN A 40 4.44 0.82 -6.77
N VAL A 41 3.84 -0.17 -6.11
CA VAL A 41 4.22 -0.61 -4.75
C VAL A 41 5.71 -0.87 -4.65
N GLY A 42 6.31 -0.26 -3.63
CA GLY A 42 7.75 -0.21 -3.46
C GLY A 42 8.31 -1.46 -2.81
N GLN A 43 9.33 -1.27 -1.98
CA GLN A 43 10.12 -2.35 -1.38
C GLN A 43 9.40 -3.12 -0.26
N LEU A 44 8.17 -2.74 0.12
CA LEU A 44 7.41 -3.37 1.22
C LEU A 44 8.21 -3.43 2.54
N LEU A 45 9.02 -2.40 2.82
CA LEU A 45 9.87 -2.35 4.02
C LEU A 45 9.03 -2.43 5.30
N ARG A 46 7.88 -1.75 5.35
CA ARG A 46 6.99 -1.72 6.52
C ARG A 46 6.43 -3.11 6.85
N PRO A 47 5.79 -3.84 5.90
CA PRO A 47 5.43 -5.23 6.10
C PRO A 47 6.60 -6.13 6.50
N GLY A 48 7.79 -5.91 5.93
CA GLY A 48 9.00 -6.66 6.26
C GLY A 48 9.42 -6.48 7.72
N VAL A 49 9.38 -5.25 8.23
CA VAL A 49 9.65 -4.95 9.65
C VAL A 49 8.60 -5.60 10.56
N VAL A 50 7.31 -5.47 10.23
CA VAL A 50 6.22 -6.09 11.00
C VAL A 50 6.35 -7.61 11.04
N LEU A 51 6.72 -8.23 9.92
CA LEU A 51 6.97 -9.66 9.82
C LEU A 51 8.20 -10.10 10.62
N GLY A 52 9.29 -9.32 10.57
CA GLY A 52 10.46 -9.55 11.41
C GLY A 52 10.12 -9.48 12.90
N ALA A 53 9.33 -8.47 13.30
CA ALA A 53 8.83 -8.34 14.67
C ALA A 53 7.95 -9.54 15.08
N ALA A 54 7.11 -10.06 14.16
CA ALA A 54 6.29 -11.24 14.41
C ALA A 54 7.10 -12.50 14.72
N ARG A 55 8.31 -12.62 14.15
CA ARG A 55 9.21 -13.76 14.41
C ARG A 55 9.99 -13.63 15.71
N LEU A 56 10.19 -12.40 16.21
CA LEU A 56 10.99 -12.12 17.41
C LEU A 56 10.13 -11.87 18.65
N GLY A 57 8.87 -11.47 18.48
CA GLY A 57 7.96 -11.05 19.53
C GLY A 57 6.91 -12.11 19.91
N PRO A 58 6.07 -11.79 20.90
CA PRO A 58 4.96 -12.67 21.31
C PRO A 58 3.92 -12.84 20.19
N ALA A 59 3.16 -13.92 20.26
CA ALA A 59 2.08 -14.22 19.31
C ALA A 59 1.06 -13.07 19.26
N GLY A 60 0.65 -12.66 18.06
CA GLY A 60 -0.37 -11.61 17.87
C GLY A 60 -0.22 -10.78 16.59
N ILE A 61 0.96 -10.75 15.97
CA ILE A 61 1.16 -10.08 14.68
C ILE A 61 0.72 -11.02 13.56
N THR A 62 -0.31 -10.63 12.80
CA THR A 62 -0.93 -11.48 11.78
C THR A 62 -0.57 -11.04 10.35
N ALA A 63 -1.07 -11.76 9.36
CA ALA A 63 -1.07 -11.29 7.98
C ALA A 63 -1.86 -9.98 7.80
N ALA A 64 -2.91 -9.77 8.61
CA ALA A 64 -3.72 -8.55 8.59
C ALA A 64 -2.91 -7.35 9.07
N SER A 65 -2.13 -7.49 10.16
CA SER A 65 -1.26 -6.42 10.68
C SER A 65 -0.23 -5.94 9.64
N ARG A 66 0.32 -6.86 8.85
CA ARG A 66 1.27 -6.54 7.76
C ARG A 66 0.59 -5.80 6.61
N ALA A 67 -0.59 -6.25 6.20
CA ALA A 67 -1.36 -5.59 5.16
C ALA A 67 -1.82 -4.19 5.59
N MET A 68 -2.30 -4.05 6.84
CA MET A 68 -2.67 -2.77 7.45
C MET A 68 -1.50 -1.78 7.39
N ALA A 69 -0.28 -2.20 7.75
CA ALA A 69 0.90 -1.32 7.71
C ALA A 69 1.22 -0.77 6.31
N GLU A 70 1.04 -1.57 5.25
CA GLU A 70 1.25 -1.10 3.86
C GLU A 70 0.07 -0.27 3.34
N LEU A 71 -1.17 -0.60 3.73
CA LEU A 71 -2.35 0.16 3.34
C LEU A 71 -2.33 1.58 3.94
N VAL A 72 -2.02 1.71 5.24
CA VAL A 72 -1.84 3.00 5.90
C VAL A 72 -0.70 3.79 5.25
N HIS A 73 0.40 3.13 4.91
CA HIS A 73 1.47 3.78 4.16
C HIS A 73 1.02 4.26 2.79
N GLY A 74 0.28 3.43 2.05
CA GLY A 74 -0.24 3.79 0.74
C GLY A 74 -1.16 4.99 0.79
N ALA A 75 -2.06 5.02 1.79
CA ALA A 75 -2.93 6.17 2.07
C ALA A 75 -2.13 7.45 2.32
N SER A 76 -1.10 7.37 3.19
CA SER A 76 -0.26 8.54 3.48
C SER A 76 0.42 9.06 2.21
N LEU A 77 0.96 8.19 1.36
CA LEU A 77 1.61 8.63 0.12
C LEU A 77 0.66 9.36 -0.84
N LEU A 78 -0.59 8.89 -0.95
CA LEU A 78 -1.60 9.53 -1.81
C LEU A 78 -1.99 10.92 -1.31
N HIS A 79 -2.07 11.09 0.01
CA HIS A 79 -2.35 12.37 0.65
C HIS A 79 -1.13 13.30 0.58
N ASP A 80 0.08 12.79 0.85
CA ASP A 80 1.34 13.53 0.75
C ASP A 80 1.54 14.06 -0.68
N ASP A 81 1.26 13.25 -1.70
CA ASP A 81 1.39 13.68 -3.11
C ASP A 81 0.50 14.89 -3.44
N VAL A 82 -0.66 15.04 -2.78
CA VAL A 82 -1.55 16.21 -2.92
C VAL A 82 -1.03 17.39 -2.11
N VAL A 83 -0.61 17.17 -0.87
CA VAL A 83 -0.12 18.23 0.03
C VAL A 83 1.17 18.87 -0.51
N ASP A 84 2.05 18.05 -1.09
CA ASP A 84 3.36 18.46 -1.60
C ASP A 84 3.33 18.92 -3.07
N ASP A 85 2.17 18.92 -3.74
CA ASP A 85 2.04 19.16 -5.18
C ASP A 85 2.99 18.27 -6.03
N ALA A 86 3.12 16.99 -5.65
CA ALA A 86 4.09 16.09 -6.26
C ALA A 86 3.67 15.65 -7.67
N ASP A 87 4.47 16.03 -8.68
CA ASP A 87 4.24 15.60 -10.07
C ASP A 87 4.50 14.09 -10.27
N THR A 88 5.51 13.55 -9.59
CA THR A 88 5.96 12.16 -9.79
C THR A 88 6.32 11.44 -8.50
N ARG A 89 6.11 10.13 -8.50
CA ARG A 89 6.56 9.19 -7.47
C ARG A 89 7.16 7.97 -8.14
N ARG A 90 8.37 7.58 -7.71
CA ARG A 90 9.11 6.44 -8.29
C ARG A 90 9.21 6.52 -9.83
N GLN A 91 9.47 7.72 -10.35
CA GLN A 91 9.58 8.02 -11.79
C GLN A 91 8.27 7.84 -12.60
N GLN A 92 7.13 7.72 -11.93
CA GLN A 92 5.81 7.67 -12.56
C GLN A 92 4.97 8.87 -12.11
N PRO A 93 4.03 9.35 -12.93
CA PRO A 93 3.06 10.35 -12.48
C PRO A 93 2.34 9.92 -11.20
N THR A 94 2.13 10.83 -10.27
CA THR A 94 1.31 10.55 -9.07
C THR A 94 -0.15 10.35 -9.47
N VAL A 95 -0.94 9.72 -8.58
CA VAL A 95 -2.41 9.64 -8.77
C VAL A 95 -3.00 11.04 -8.81
N TYR A 96 -2.54 11.92 -7.91
CA TYR A 96 -2.82 13.35 -7.93
C TYR A 96 -2.64 13.96 -9.31
N ARG A 97 -1.48 13.78 -9.95
CA ARG A 97 -1.20 14.40 -11.23
C ARG A 97 -1.98 13.84 -12.41
N ARG A 98 -2.44 12.59 -12.30
CA ARG A 98 -3.14 11.91 -13.38
C ARG A 98 -4.66 11.99 -13.28
N TRP A 99 -5.22 12.06 -12.08
CA TRP A 99 -6.68 12.07 -11.86
C TRP A 99 -7.21 13.29 -11.10
N GLY A 100 -6.36 14.02 -10.36
CA GLY A 100 -6.78 15.18 -9.59
C GLY A 100 -6.60 15.01 -8.08
N ASP A 101 -6.78 16.13 -7.38
CA ASP A 101 -6.69 16.25 -5.93
C ASP A 101 -7.75 15.39 -5.23
N ARG A 102 -9.03 15.59 -5.59
CA ARG A 102 -10.17 14.93 -4.98
C ARG A 102 -10.08 13.42 -5.11
N GLU A 103 -9.74 12.94 -6.30
CA GLU A 103 -9.62 11.52 -6.61
C GLU A 103 -8.48 10.86 -5.82
N SER A 104 -7.34 11.53 -5.70
CA SER A 104 -6.20 11.04 -4.91
C SER A 104 -6.54 10.96 -3.42
N VAL A 105 -7.21 11.99 -2.87
CA VAL A 105 -7.65 11.99 -1.46
C VAL A 105 -8.64 10.87 -1.18
N LEU A 106 -9.67 10.70 -2.03
CA LEU A 106 -10.67 9.65 -1.87
C LEU A 106 -10.08 8.24 -1.97
N LEU A 107 -9.10 8.03 -2.86
CA LEU A 107 -8.39 6.75 -2.92
C LEU A 107 -7.59 6.52 -1.63
N GLY A 108 -6.93 7.55 -1.09
CA GLY A 108 -6.25 7.48 0.21
C GLY A 108 -7.19 7.10 1.35
N ASP A 109 -8.36 7.73 1.42
CA ASP A 109 -9.40 7.44 2.42
C ASP A 109 -9.90 6.00 2.30
N LEU A 110 -10.10 5.52 1.07
CA LEU A 110 -10.47 4.13 0.82
C LEU A 110 -9.38 3.16 1.30
N LEU A 111 -8.09 3.45 1.06
CA LEU A 111 -7.00 2.61 1.57
C LEU A 111 -6.97 2.59 3.10
N LEU A 112 -7.23 3.74 3.74
CA LEU A 112 -7.31 3.84 5.19
C LEU A 112 -8.51 3.07 5.75
N ALA A 113 -9.70 3.20 5.15
CA ALA A 113 -10.89 2.43 5.53
C ALA A 113 -10.63 0.92 5.44
N ASN A 114 -10.03 0.46 4.34
CA ASN A 114 -9.64 -0.94 4.19
C ASN A 114 -8.59 -1.40 5.22
N ALA A 115 -7.73 -0.49 5.70
CA ALA A 115 -6.77 -0.81 6.74
C ALA A 115 -7.47 -0.97 8.10
N LEU A 116 -8.47 -0.13 8.39
CA LEU A 116 -9.29 -0.21 9.60
C LEU A 116 -10.16 -1.46 9.63
N ASP A 117 -10.68 -1.93 8.49
CA ASP A 117 -11.43 -3.18 8.38
C ASP A 117 -10.60 -4.44 8.73
N LEU A 118 -9.27 -4.30 8.82
CA LEU A 118 -8.35 -5.38 9.19
C LEU A 118 -8.03 -5.42 10.70
N LEU A 119 -8.54 -4.47 11.49
CA LEU A 119 -8.45 -4.46 12.96
C LEU A 119 -9.40 -5.50 13.57
#